data_AF-A0A839YIN6-F1
#
_entry.id   AF-A0A839YIN6-F1
#
_cell.length_a   1.000
_cell.length_b   1.000
_cell.length_c   1.000
_cell.angle_alpha   90.00
_cell.angle_beta   90.00
_cell.angle_gamma   90.00
#
_symmetry.space_group_name_H-M   'P 1'
#
loop_
_entity.id
_entity.type
_entity.pdbx_description
1 polymer ?
#
loop_
_entity_poly.entity_id
_entity_poly.type
_entity_poly.pdbx_seq_one_letter_code
_entity_poly.pdbx_strand_id
1 'polypeptide(L)'
;MSRDINSNDLIAAGIGAAVSGLGVPAPYSGPLLPKWRKALNGLRAGNAGNIRLAFYGDSKTRFFPLAGGAPKSKSRRVGELLASAGVPAITDTIFGCGGAGTMAEAVSYDPKLSGFSGWAGGNVSLGGAAFYTAGTNPGTFTPSKPVDRVTVYFVQAPGQATFSVTKGSETFAQTSNGTAALGKVDVVFTTKDASAITIARTGGGNFNLVGIVAWDSAVSAVEIANFGVSGVKSSFQADISAPHSPLNALGSYAPHLTVINLGTNDLNAADVPLATFLANMGAIIDKAKVSGDAIILWPSIGGAGTNGGSDADRLTWKTALRALAVTKSVPLLDEEVLLGGRAAAAADWMYDALHELPPATFLEATALTHLILRV
;
A
#
# COMPACT_ATOMS: atom_id res chain seq x y z
N MET A 1 -32.52 -1.00 6.40
CA MET A 1 -32.85 -0.42 5.08
C MET A 1 -31.55 -0.29 4.30
N SER A 2 -31.28 -1.23 3.39
CA SER A 2 -30.17 -1.11 2.44
C SER A 2 -30.52 0.00 1.46
N ARG A 3 -29.88 1.18 1.58
CA ARG A 3 -29.90 2.12 0.47
C ARG A 3 -28.89 1.61 -0.53
N ASP A 4 -29.38 0.90 -1.55
CA ASP A 4 -28.63 0.65 -2.77
C ASP A 4 -28.48 2.01 -3.47
N ILE A 5 -27.47 2.77 -3.03
CA ILE A 5 -27.09 4.01 -3.69
C ILE A 5 -26.37 3.58 -4.97
N ASN A 6 -27.04 3.80 -6.10
CA ASN A 6 -26.47 3.58 -7.42
C ASN A 6 -25.18 4.40 -7.53
N SER A 7 -24.03 3.73 -7.68
CA SER A 7 -22.70 4.35 -7.73
C SER A 7 -22.61 5.45 -8.80
N ASN A 8 -23.44 5.38 -9.83
CA ASN A 8 -23.44 6.35 -10.93
C ASN A 8 -24.00 7.72 -10.54
N ASP A 9 -24.90 7.80 -9.55
CA ASP A 9 -25.53 9.06 -9.14
C ASP A 9 -24.63 9.89 -8.20
N LEU A 10 -23.77 9.24 -7.41
CA LEU A 10 -22.74 9.89 -6.59
C LEU A 10 -21.58 10.45 -7.43
N ILE A 11 -21.31 9.84 -8.59
CA ILE A 11 -20.20 10.19 -9.49
C ILE A 11 -20.45 11.54 -10.19
N ALA A 12 -21.69 11.86 -10.55
CA ALA A 12 -21.98 13.03 -11.39
C ALA A 12 -22.11 14.36 -10.62
N ALA A 13 -22.69 14.36 -9.42
CA ALA A 13 -23.03 15.60 -8.70
C ALA A 13 -21.94 16.10 -7.73
N GLY A 14 -21.14 15.21 -7.13
CA GLY A 14 -20.10 15.58 -6.15
C GLY A 14 -18.69 15.77 -6.73
N ILE A 15 -18.36 15.03 -7.79
CA ILE A 15 -16.98 14.98 -8.33
C ILE A 15 -16.64 16.27 -9.09
N GLY A 16 -17.59 16.87 -9.81
CA GLY A 16 -17.34 18.06 -10.63
C GLY A 16 -16.83 19.28 -9.86
N ALA A 17 -17.38 19.55 -8.66
CA ALA A 17 -16.99 20.69 -7.82
C ALA A 17 -15.81 20.37 -6.88
N ALA A 18 -15.70 19.12 -6.40
CA ALA A 18 -14.57 18.69 -5.57
C ALA A 18 -13.26 18.66 -6.40
N VAL A 19 -13.29 18.16 -7.64
CA VAL A 19 -12.09 18.02 -8.49
C VAL A 19 -11.49 19.36 -8.93
N SER A 20 -12.26 20.45 -8.97
CA SER A 20 -11.71 21.81 -9.14
C SER A 20 -11.03 22.36 -7.87
N GLY A 21 -11.36 21.82 -6.70
CA GLY A 21 -10.80 22.19 -5.38
C GLY A 21 -9.69 21.26 -4.87
N LEU A 22 -9.45 20.11 -5.51
CA LEU A 22 -8.34 19.17 -5.22
C LEU A 22 -6.98 19.72 -5.65
N GLY A 23 -6.78 21.02 -5.51
CA GLY A 23 -5.66 21.78 -6.01
C GLY A 23 -4.34 21.17 -5.54
N VAL A 24 -3.51 20.76 -6.50
CA VAL A 24 -2.07 20.79 -6.31
C VAL A 24 -1.76 22.14 -5.67
N PRO A 25 -1.18 22.20 -4.46
CA PRO A 25 -1.03 23.47 -3.77
C PRO A 25 -0.32 24.45 -4.71
N ALA A 26 -0.98 25.56 -5.04
CA ALA A 26 -0.27 26.68 -5.64
C ALA A 26 0.86 27.07 -4.65
N PRO A 27 2.13 27.16 -5.08
CA PRO A 27 2.60 27.25 -6.46
C PRO A 27 3.34 25.99 -6.93
N TYR A 28 2.64 24.88 -7.20
CA TYR A 28 3.26 23.81 -7.99
C TYR A 28 3.31 24.21 -9.46
N SER A 29 4.46 24.70 -9.91
CA SER A 29 4.69 25.16 -11.28
C SER A 29 5.38 24.12 -12.18
N GLY A 30 5.75 22.95 -11.63
CA GLY A 30 6.42 21.88 -12.36
C GLY A 30 5.45 20.94 -13.10
N PRO A 31 5.95 20.10 -14.02
CA PRO A 31 5.18 19.00 -14.57
C PRO A 31 4.80 18.03 -13.45
N LEU A 32 3.52 17.73 -13.31
CA LEU A 32 3.01 16.83 -12.27
C LEU A 32 3.49 15.39 -12.52
N LEU A 33 4.16 14.79 -11.53
CA LEU A 33 4.59 13.37 -11.54
C LEU A 33 5.37 12.94 -12.81
N PRO A 34 6.51 13.59 -13.13
CA PRO A 34 7.20 13.40 -14.41
C PRO A 34 7.81 11.99 -14.60
N LYS A 35 8.32 11.35 -13.53
CA LYS A 35 8.90 10.00 -13.61
C LYS A 35 7.80 8.96 -13.80
N TRP A 36 6.70 9.09 -13.06
CA TRP A 36 5.52 8.25 -13.21
C TRP A 36 4.91 8.39 -14.62
N ARG A 37 4.76 9.61 -15.13
CA ARG A 37 4.28 9.88 -16.49
C ARG A 37 5.10 9.15 -17.53
N LYS A 38 6.43 9.25 -17.43
CA LYS A 38 7.35 8.55 -18.34
C LYS A 38 7.16 7.04 -18.27
N ALA A 39 7.07 6.48 -17.06
CA ALA A 39 6.87 5.05 -16.85
C ALA A 39 5.53 4.55 -17.41
N LEU A 40 4.43 5.28 -17.14
CA LEU A 40 3.09 4.95 -17.61
C LEU A 40 2.97 5.06 -19.14
N ASN A 41 3.61 6.05 -19.75
CA ASN A 41 3.67 6.14 -21.21
C ASN A 41 4.49 5.00 -21.82
N GLY A 42 5.59 4.61 -21.18
CA GLY A 42 6.36 3.42 -21.56
C GLY A 42 5.51 2.15 -21.50
N LEU A 43 4.72 1.99 -20.43
CA LEU A 43 3.78 0.87 -20.26
C LEU A 43 2.75 0.83 -21.40
N ARG A 44 2.08 1.95 -21.66
CA ARG A 44 1.04 2.08 -22.71
C ARG A 44 1.60 1.85 -24.12
N ALA A 45 2.84 2.26 -24.35
CA ALA A 45 3.51 2.05 -25.63
C ALA A 45 4.04 0.62 -25.82
N GLY A 46 3.93 -0.27 -24.81
CA GLY A 46 4.52 -1.61 -24.84
C GLY A 46 6.05 -1.60 -24.70
N ASN A 47 6.64 -0.48 -24.32
CA ASN A 47 8.09 -0.27 -24.20
C ASN A 47 8.62 -0.49 -22.79
N ALA A 48 7.73 -0.76 -21.82
CA ALA A 48 8.09 -1.06 -20.44
C ALA A 48 7.43 -2.38 -20.01
N GLY A 49 8.11 -3.10 -19.11
CA GLY A 49 7.50 -4.16 -18.32
C GLY A 49 6.55 -3.58 -17.26
N ASN A 50 6.27 -4.37 -16.22
CA ASN A 50 5.45 -3.90 -15.11
C ASN A 50 6.06 -2.68 -14.42
N ILE A 51 5.22 -1.68 -14.12
CA ILE A 51 5.60 -0.52 -13.31
C ILE A 51 4.95 -0.64 -11.92
N ARG A 52 5.49 0.02 -10.91
CA ARG A 52 5.13 -0.18 -9.50
C ARG A 52 4.50 1.06 -8.88
N LEU A 53 3.35 0.89 -8.24
CA LEU A 53 2.64 1.89 -7.45
C LEU A 53 2.54 1.37 -6.01
N ALA A 54 3.25 2.02 -5.10
CA ALA A 54 3.27 1.68 -3.68
C ALA A 54 2.33 2.58 -2.87
N PHE A 55 1.57 1.98 -1.97
CA PHE A 55 0.78 2.69 -0.96
C PHE A 55 1.41 2.49 0.41
N TYR A 56 1.96 3.56 0.98
CA TYR A 56 2.70 3.55 2.23
C TYR A 56 1.86 4.26 3.29
N GLY A 57 1.55 3.61 4.42
CA GLY A 57 0.70 4.25 5.42
C GLY A 57 0.28 3.42 6.62
N ASP A 58 -0.79 3.85 7.26
CA ASP A 58 -1.32 3.25 8.48
C ASP A 58 -2.56 2.36 8.23
N SER A 59 -3.46 2.26 9.22
CA SER A 59 -4.73 1.52 9.12
C SER A 59 -5.64 2.04 8.01
N LYS A 60 -5.57 3.32 7.62
CA LYS A 60 -6.36 3.87 6.50
C LYS A 60 -5.88 3.36 5.15
N THR A 61 -4.56 3.22 5.00
CA THR A 61 -3.97 2.60 3.80
C THR A 61 -4.29 1.12 3.76
N ARG A 62 -4.15 0.43 4.89
CA ARG A 62 -4.50 -1.00 5.00
C ARG A 62 -5.99 -1.24 4.77
N PHE A 63 -6.84 -0.31 5.18
CA PHE A 63 -8.28 -0.49 5.39
C PHE A 63 -8.59 -1.38 6.60
N PHE A 64 -9.02 -0.75 7.69
CA PHE A 64 -9.41 -1.37 8.96
C PHE A 64 -10.86 -0.99 9.34
N PRO A 65 -11.57 -1.82 10.12
CA PRO A 65 -11.31 -3.25 10.37
C PRO A 65 -11.83 -4.06 9.18
N LEU A 66 -12.38 -5.25 9.43
CA LEU A 66 -13.21 -6.03 8.53
C LEU A 66 -12.42 -7.11 7.78
N ALA A 67 -12.79 -8.34 8.09
CA ALA A 67 -12.60 -9.47 7.18
C ALA A 67 -12.92 -9.05 5.73
N GLY A 68 -12.08 -9.46 4.80
CA GLY A 68 -12.16 -8.99 3.41
C GLY A 68 -11.90 -7.49 3.27
N GLY A 69 -11.00 -6.94 4.08
CA GLY A 69 -10.57 -5.54 3.99
C GLY A 69 -9.67 -5.28 2.77
N ALA A 70 -8.82 -6.23 2.40
CA ALA A 70 -7.94 -6.12 1.24
C ALA A 70 -8.67 -5.72 -0.06
N PRO A 71 -9.77 -6.37 -0.48
CA PRO A 71 -10.51 -5.98 -1.68
C PRO A 71 -11.22 -4.62 -1.58
N LYS A 72 -11.35 -4.06 -0.37
CA LYS A 72 -12.00 -2.76 -0.13
C LYS A 72 -11.00 -1.61 0.03
N SER A 73 -9.72 -1.94 0.20
CA SER A 73 -8.65 -0.96 0.41
C SER A 73 -8.53 0.04 -0.73
N LYS A 74 -8.09 1.26 -0.40
CA LYS A 74 -7.84 2.34 -1.36
C LYS A 74 -6.92 1.91 -2.49
N SER A 75 -5.84 1.19 -2.17
CA SER A 75 -4.92 0.64 -3.15
C SER A 75 -5.63 -0.27 -4.14
N ARG A 76 -6.47 -1.20 -3.65
CA ARG A 76 -7.25 -2.09 -4.52
C ARG A 76 -8.17 -1.30 -5.44
N ARG A 77 -8.91 -0.34 -4.90
CA ARG A 77 -9.83 0.51 -5.67
C ARG A 77 -9.11 1.31 -6.75
N VAL A 78 -7.93 1.86 -6.46
CA VAL A 78 -7.09 2.51 -7.47
C VAL A 78 -6.71 1.53 -8.58
N GLY A 79 -6.32 0.30 -8.26
CA GLY A 79 -6.03 -0.74 -9.27
C GLY A 79 -7.23 -1.06 -10.18
N GLU A 80 -8.43 -1.17 -9.60
CA GLU A 80 -9.68 -1.41 -10.34
C GLU A 80 -10.05 -0.23 -11.24
N LEU A 81 -9.90 1.00 -10.76
CA LEU A 81 -10.16 2.22 -11.52
C LEU A 81 -9.14 2.43 -12.64
N LEU A 82 -7.86 2.10 -12.42
CA LEU A 82 -6.83 2.10 -13.46
C LEU A 82 -7.18 1.10 -14.57
N ALA A 83 -7.54 -0.12 -14.21
CA ALA A 83 -7.96 -1.14 -15.17
C ALA A 83 -9.20 -0.69 -15.98
N SER A 84 -10.17 -0.07 -15.31
CA SER A 84 -11.36 0.50 -15.94
C SER A 84 -11.03 1.66 -16.90
N ALA A 85 -9.92 2.36 -16.66
CA ALA A 85 -9.39 3.40 -17.53
C ALA A 85 -8.44 2.87 -18.62
N GLY A 86 -8.41 1.55 -18.86
CA GLY A 86 -7.58 0.92 -19.89
C GLY A 86 -6.10 0.80 -19.52
N VAL A 87 -5.74 0.94 -18.25
CA VAL A 87 -4.38 0.71 -17.74
C VAL A 87 -4.38 -0.59 -16.94
N PRO A 88 -3.88 -1.72 -17.49
CA PRO A 88 -3.86 -2.99 -16.78
C PRO A 88 -3.21 -2.88 -15.40
N ALA A 89 -3.78 -3.56 -14.41
CA ALA A 89 -3.28 -3.56 -13.03
C ALA A 89 -3.06 -4.98 -12.50
N ILE A 90 -2.00 -5.15 -11.71
CA ILE A 90 -1.71 -6.34 -10.91
C ILE A 90 -2.12 -6.01 -9.49
N THR A 91 -3.16 -6.70 -9.02
CA THR A 91 -3.75 -6.53 -7.69
C THR A 91 -3.73 -7.84 -6.90
N ASP A 92 -3.10 -8.88 -7.46
CA ASP A 92 -2.75 -10.14 -6.81
C ASP A 92 -1.43 -9.98 -6.06
N THR A 93 -1.47 -9.11 -5.06
CA THR A 93 -0.32 -8.73 -4.23
C THR A 93 -0.66 -8.88 -2.76
N ILE A 94 0.30 -9.32 -1.93
CA ILE A 94 0.24 -9.27 -0.47
C ILE A 94 1.59 -8.86 0.10
N PHE A 95 1.59 -8.02 1.13
CA PHE A 95 2.80 -7.59 1.82
C PHE A 95 2.55 -7.47 3.32
N GLY A 96 3.36 -8.18 4.09
CA GLY A 96 3.34 -8.24 5.55
C GLY A 96 1.99 -8.63 6.16
N CYS A 97 1.97 -8.70 7.49
CA CYS A 97 0.77 -9.02 8.26
C CYS A 97 -0.13 -7.79 8.48
N GLY A 98 0.30 -6.61 8.03
CA GLY A 98 -0.41 -5.34 8.16
C GLY A 98 -0.68 -4.87 9.59
N GLY A 99 -0.08 -5.50 10.61
CA GLY A 99 -0.42 -5.29 12.02
C GLY A 99 -1.57 -6.17 12.53
N ALA A 100 -1.87 -7.28 11.86
CA ALA A 100 -2.73 -8.33 12.43
C ALA A 100 -2.07 -8.92 13.68
N GLY A 101 -2.84 -9.15 14.75
CA GLY A 101 -2.38 -9.77 15.98
C GLY A 101 -2.19 -11.29 15.85
N THR A 102 -2.86 -11.91 14.87
CA THR A 102 -2.74 -13.35 14.57
C THR A 102 -2.70 -13.62 13.06
N MET A 103 -2.21 -14.81 12.66
CA MET A 103 -2.29 -15.23 11.26
C MET A 103 -3.73 -15.45 10.77
N ALA A 104 -4.63 -15.86 11.67
CA ALA A 104 -6.05 -16.01 11.35
C ALA A 104 -6.67 -14.66 10.93
N GLU A 105 -6.30 -13.57 11.61
CA GLU A 105 -6.70 -12.22 11.22
C GLU A 105 -6.09 -11.78 9.89
N ALA A 106 -4.80 -12.10 9.65
CA ALA A 106 -4.15 -11.80 8.37
C ALA A 106 -4.84 -12.52 7.19
N VAL A 107 -5.16 -13.80 7.37
CA VAL A 107 -5.93 -14.61 6.41
C VAL A 107 -7.35 -14.09 6.24
N SER A 108 -8.01 -13.69 7.33
CA SER A 108 -9.36 -13.13 7.26
C SER A 108 -9.39 -11.79 6.52
N TYR A 109 -8.31 -11.00 6.58
CA TYR A 109 -8.20 -9.72 5.90
C TYR A 109 -8.09 -9.86 4.38
N ASP A 110 -7.28 -10.81 3.89
CA ASP A 110 -7.14 -11.12 2.46
C ASP A 110 -7.50 -12.59 2.16
N PRO A 111 -8.67 -12.86 1.54
CA PRO A 111 -9.13 -14.22 1.27
C PRO A 111 -8.28 -15.00 0.25
N LYS A 112 -7.31 -14.35 -0.40
CA LYS A 112 -6.32 -15.05 -1.24
C LYS A 112 -5.33 -15.85 -0.40
N LEU A 113 -5.22 -15.58 0.89
CA LEU A 113 -4.30 -16.27 1.80
C LEU A 113 -4.97 -17.50 2.43
N SER A 114 -4.21 -18.59 2.54
CA SER A 114 -4.60 -19.80 3.27
C SER A 114 -3.36 -20.60 3.69
N GLY A 115 -3.51 -21.70 4.43
CA GLY A 115 -2.41 -22.61 4.75
C GLY A 115 -1.44 -22.16 5.87
N PHE A 116 -1.40 -20.88 6.24
CA PHE A 116 -0.48 -20.25 7.23
C PHE A 116 -0.61 -20.75 8.69
N SER A 117 -1.06 -21.98 8.92
CA SER A 117 -1.08 -22.62 10.25
C SER A 117 0.34 -22.80 10.80
N GLY A 118 0.55 -22.34 12.04
CA GLY A 118 1.87 -22.35 12.69
C GLY A 118 2.82 -21.25 12.23
N TRP A 119 2.37 -20.33 11.38
CA TRP A 119 3.11 -19.10 11.05
C TRP A 119 2.81 -18.01 12.09
N ALA A 120 3.66 -16.98 12.15
CA ALA A 120 3.50 -15.82 13.03
C ALA A 120 3.99 -14.53 12.34
N GLY A 121 3.95 -13.40 13.07
CA GLY A 121 4.62 -12.16 12.65
C GLY A 121 6.11 -12.21 12.96
N GLY A 122 6.95 -11.93 11.97
CA GLY A 122 8.41 -11.90 12.09
C GLY A 122 9.02 -10.51 12.00
N ASN A 123 10.16 -10.44 11.32
CA ASN A 123 10.88 -9.18 11.08
C ASN A 123 9.99 -8.13 10.42
N VAL A 124 10.10 -6.88 10.86
CA VAL A 124 9.34 -5.75 10.29
C VAL A 124 9.94 -5.32 8.96
N SER A 125 9.09 -5.17 7.95
CA SER A 125 9.43 -4.71 6.60
C SER A 125 8.21 -4.02 5.94
N LEU A 126 8.13 -4.05 4.61
CA LEU A 126 6.99 -3.55 3.84
C LEU A 126 5.70 -4.26 4.26
N GLY A 127 4.66 -3.48 4.60
CA GLY A 127 3.39 -4.03 5.09
C GLY A 127 3.44 -4.55 6.54
N GLY A 128 4.48 -4.21 7.30
CA GLY A 128 4.61 -4.56 8.72
C GLY A 128 5.43 -5.82 8.96
N ALA A 129 5.07 -6.59 9.99
CA ALA A 129 5.76 -7.86 10.27
C ALA A 129 5.62 -8.83 9.09
N ALA A 130 6.74 -9.40 8.63
CA ALA A 130 6.77 -10.47 7.63
C ALA A 130 6.01 -11.71 8.14
N PHE A 131 5.51 -12.53 7.22
CA PHE A 131 4.99 -13.85 7.58
C PHE A 131 6.18 -14.76 7.93
N TYR A 132 6.24 -15.20 9.17
CA TYR A 132 7.36 -15.93 9.73
C TYR A 132 7.03 -17.40 10.01
N THR A 133 7.99 -18.28 9.72
CA THR A 133 7.93 -19.69 10.13
C THR A 133 9.32 -20.26 10.42
N ALA A 134 9.39 -21.09 11.46
CA ALA A 134 10.50 -22.01 11.72
C ALA A 134 10.18 -23.45 11.30
N GLY A 135 8.90 -23.74 11.03
CA GLY A 135 8.43 -25.05 10.60
C GLY A 135 8.54 -25.26 9.09
N THR A 136 8.01 -26.37 8.59
CA THR A 136 7.90 -26.69 7.16
C THR A 136 6.47 -26.55 6.62
N ASN A 137 5.53 -26.14 7.47
CA ASN A 137 4.13 -25.94 7.06
C ASN A 137 4.04 -24.87 5.97
N PRO A 138 3.35 -25.14 4.86
CA PRO A 138 3.24 -24.19 3.76
C PRO A 138 2.31 -23.01 4.10
N GLY A 139 2.63 -21.84 3.58
CA GLY A 139 1.66 -20.76 3.36
C GLY A 139 1.19 -20.79 1.90
N THR A 140 -0.07 -20.43 1.64
CA THR A 140 -0.66 -20.50 0.31
C THR A 140 -1.26 -19.16 -0.08
N PHE A 141 -1.01 -18.77 -1.33
CA PHE A 141 -1.60 -17.62 -1.98
C PHE A 141 -2.31 -18.06 -3.27
N THR A 142 -3.59 -17.75 -3.40
CA THR A 142 -4.40 -18.09 -4.58
C THR A 142 -4.63 -16.83 -5.43
N PRO A 143 -4.01 -16.73 -6.62
CA PRO A 143 -4.26 -15.63 -7.54
C PRO A 143 -5.73 -15.58 -7.97
N SER A 144 -6.27 -14.38 -8.16
CA SER A 144 -7.66 -14.19 -8.63
C SER A 144 -7.86 -14.42 -10.13
N LYS A 145 -6.77 -14.55 -10.89
CA LYS A 145 -6.76 -14.77 -12.34
C LYS A 145 -5.61 -15.69 -12.76
N PRO A 146 -5.62 -16.24 -13.99
CA PRO A 146 -4.48 -17.00 -14.49
C PRO A 146 -3.18 -16.21 -14.52
N VAL A 147 -2.12 -16.77 -13.92
CA VAL A 147 -0.78 -16.19 -13.81
C VAL A 147 0.27 -17.25 -14.17
N ASP A 148 1.44 -16.81 -14.62
CA ASP A 148 2.60 -17.65 -14.95
C ASP A 148 3.90 -17.11 -14.34
N ARG A 149 3.82 -16.04 -13.55
CA ARG A 149 4.93 -15.42 -12.83
C ARG A 149 4.56 -15.12 -11.39
N VAL A 150 5.54 -15.23 -10.51
CA VAL A 150 5.44 -14.74 -9.14
C VAL A 150 6.76 -14.13 -8.68
N THR A 151 6.69 -12.98 -8.02
CA THR A 151 7.79 -12.39 -7.26
C THR A 151 7.55 -12.78 -5.81
N VAL A 152 8.58 -13.31 -5.17
CA VAL A 152 8.59 -13.48 -3.72
C VAL A 152 9.60 -12.50 -3.12
N TYR A 153 9.12 -11.64 -2.24
CA TYR A 153 9.92 -10.74 -1.42
C TYR A 153 10.12 -11.38 -0.04
N PHE A 154 11.35 -11.39 0.47
CA PHE A 154 11.69 -12.04 1.73
C PHE A 154 12.80 -11.27 2.47
N VAL A 155 12.95 -11.52 3.76
CA VAL A 155 14.14 -11.03 4.47
C VAL A 155 15.32 -11.92 4.13
N GLN A 156 16.32 -11.34 3.48
CA GLN A 156 17.60 -11.98 3.24
C GLN A 156 18.55 -11.60 4.38
N ALA A 157 19.24 -12.56 4.99
CA ALA A 157 20.25 -12.32 6.03
C ALA A 157 21.11 -13.58 6.26
N PRO A 158 22.29 -13.48 6.89
CA PRO A 158 23.12 -14.64 7.20
C PRO A 158 22.36 -15.62 8.11
N GLY A 159 22.41 -16.91 7.78
CA GLY A 159 21.77 -17.99 8.54
C GLY A 159 20.27 -18.17 8.28
N GLN A 160 19.65 -17.47 7.33
CA GLN A 160 18.22 -17.65 7.01
C GLN A 160 17.94 -18.97 6.24
N ALA A 161 16.66 -19.27 6.03
CA ALA A 161 16.15 -20.51 5.45
C ALA A 161 16.49 -20.74 3.97
N THR A 162 16.37 -22.00 3.57
CA THR A 162 15.96 -22.37 2.20
C THR A 162 14.44 -22.53 2.17
N PHE A 163 13.82 -22.17 1.06
CA PHE A 163 12.38 -22.29 0.86
C PHE A 163 12.06 -22.75 -0.56
N SER A 164 10.82 -23.15 -0.77
CA SER A 164 10.28 -23.56 -2.06
C SER A 164 9.10 -22.68 -2.44
N VAL A 165 8.92 -22.52 -3.75
CA VAL A 165 7.73 -21.91 -4.36
C VAL A 165 7.15 -22.95 -5.32
N THR A 166 5.93 -23.37 -5.06
CA THR A 166 5.26 -24.46 -5.80
C THR A 166 3.94 -23.96 -6.39
N LYS A 167 3.65 -24.33 -7.64
CA LYS A 167 2.33 -24.14 -8.28
C LYS A 167 2.02 -25.35 -9.15
N GLY A 168 0.95 -26.07 -8.84
CA GLY A 168 0.68 -27.37 -9.45
C GLY A 168 1.81 -28.36 -9.18
N SER A 169 2.37 -28.97 -10.23
CA SER A 169 3.53 -29.88 -10.14
C SER A 169 4.88 -29.18 -10.23
N GLU A 170 4.92 -27.87 -10.50
CA GLU A 170 6.17 -27.11 -10.67
C GLU A 170 6.66 -26.61 -9.31
N THR A 171 7.92 -26.91 -8.94
CA THR A 171 8.53 -26.51 -7.67
C THR A 171 9.91 -25.91 -7.88
N PHE A 172 10.15 -24.74 -7.28
CA PHE A 172 11.40 -24.00 -7.36
C PHE A 172 11.99 -23.81 -5.98
N ALA A 173 13.27 -24.16 -5.79
CA ALA A 173 13.97 -23.94 -4.53
C ALA A 173 14.72 -22.59 -4.55
N GLN A 174 14.73 -21.90 -3.42
CA GLN A 174 15.45 -20.64 -3.23
C GLN A 174 16.10 -20.61 -1.85
N THR A 175 17.16 -19.82 -1.69
CA THR A 175 17.77 -19.51 -0.40
C THR A 175 17.56 -18.05 -0.02
N SER A 176 17.28 -17.83 1.26
CA SER A 176 17.25 -16.49 1.89
C SER A 176 18.52 -16.18 2.67
N ASN A 177 19.49 -17.12 2.69
CA ASN A 177 20.80 -16.90 3.29
C ASN A 177 21.65 -15.97 2.42
N GLY A 178 22.13 -14.87 2.98
CA GLY A 178 23.05 -13.94 2.30
C GLY A 178 23.18 -12.61 3.01
N THR A 179 23.73 -11.60 2.34
CA THR A 179 23.84 -10.24 2.92
C THR A 179 22.48 -9.69 3.30
N ALA A 180 22.40 -9.03 4.46
CA ALA A 180 21.16 -8.48 4.99
C ALA A 180 20.52 -7.48 4.00
N ALA A 181 19.30 -7.76 3.55
CA ALA A 181 18.55 -6.94 2.59
C ALA A 181 17.07 -7.33 2.53
N LEU A 182 16.26 -6.54 1.82
CA LEU A 182 15.04 -7.05 1.21
C LEU A 182 15.43 -7.93 0.01
N GLY A 183 15.34 -9.25 0.19
CA GLY A 183 15.56 -10.23 -0.87
C GLY A 183 14.36 -10.31 -1.82
N LYS A 184 14.63 -10.67 -3.08
CA LYS A 184 13.64 -10.87 -4.13
C LYS A 184 14.02 -12.07 -4.98
N VAL A 185 13.04 -12.89 -5.35
CA VAL A 185 13.18 -13.90 -6.41
C VAL A 185 11.99 -13.83 -7.36
N ASP A 186 12.25 -13.89 -8.66
CA ASP A 186 11.22 -14.05 -9.69
C ASP A 186 11.16 -15.52 -10.10
N VAL A 187 9.98 -16.14 -9.98
CA VAL A 187 9.73 -17.53 -10.37
C VAL A 187 8.84 -17.54 -11.61
N VAL A 188 9.22 -18.40 -12.56
CA VAL A 188 8.58 -18.57 -13.86
C VAL A 188 7.93 -19.95 -13.91
N PHE A 189 6.61 -19.99 -14.02
CA PHE A 189 5.87 -21.24 -14.23
C PHE A 189 5.63 -21.45 -15.73
N THR A 190 5.67 -22.70 -16.16
CA THR A 190 5.34 -23.12 -17.52
C THR A 190 3.83 -23.01 -17.75
N THR A 191 3.04 -23.39 -16.74
CA THR A 191 1.58 -23.36 -16.84
C THR A 191 1.03 -22.01 -16.40
N LYS A 192 0.20 -21.40 -17.25
CA LYS A 192 -0.58 -20.19 -16.92
C LYS A 192 -1.97 -20.58 -16.44
N ASP A 193 -2.19 -20.52 -15.13
CA ASP A 193 -3.46 -20.87 -14.48
C ASP A 193 -3.63 -20.09 -13.16
N ALA A 194 -4.79 -20.25 -12.52
CA ALA A 194 -5.10 -19.65 -11.22
C ALA A 194 -4.83 -20.63 -10.06
N SER A 195 -3.98 -21.64 -10.28
CA SER A 195 -3.64 -22.61 -9.24
C SER A 195 -2.95 -21.93 -8.06
N ALA A 196 -3.20 -22.47 -6.88
CA ALA A 196 -2.61 -21.97 -5.64
C ALA A 196 -1.07 -22.00 -5.69
N ILE A 197 -0.45 -20.89 -5.31
CA ILE A 197 0.99 -20.77 -5.14
C ILE A 197 1.31 -21.06 -3.68
N THR A 198 2.13 -22.06 -3.45
CA THR A 198 2.52 -22.52 -2.12
C THR A 198 3.95 -22.13 -1.83
N ILE A 199 4.21 -21.58 -0.64
CA ILE A 199 5.53 -21.23 -0.17
C ILE A 199 5.81 -21.97 1.13
N ALA A 200 6.87 -22.76 1.15
CA ALA A 200 7.24 -23.55 2.33
C ALA A 200 8.74 -23.46 2.58
N ARG A 201 9.12 -23.27 3.84
CA ARG A 201 10.50 -23.46 4.27
C ARG A 201 10.88 -24.94 4.10
N THR A 202 12.05 -25.21 3.54
CA THR A 202 12.57 -26.55 3.25
C THR A 202 13.82 -26.91 4.05
N GLY A 203 14.46 -25.95 4.70
CA GLY A 203 15.68 -26.16 5.49
C GLY A 203 16.31 -24.85 5.98
N GLY A 204 17.51 -24.95 6.57
CA GLY A 204 18.27 -23.78 7.06
C GLY A 204 17.71 -23.14 8.34
N GLY A 205 17.91 -21.83 8.52
CA GLY A 205 17.32 -21.08 9.64
C GLY A 205 15.85 -20.75 9.43
N ASN A 206 15.37 -19.65 9.99
CA ASN A 206 13.97 -19.26 9.87
C ASN A 206 13.66 -18.65 8.50
N PHE A 207 12.38 -18.63 8.11
CA PHE A 207 11.93 -17.96 6.89
C PHE A 207 11.01 -16.79 7.23
N ASN A 208 11.25 -15.65 6.59
CA ASN A 208 10.46 -14.42 6.71
C ASN A 208 10.01 -13.98 5.31
N LEU A 209 8.75 -14.28 4.97
CA LEU A 209 8.11 -13.85 3.73
C LEU A 209 7.58 -12.43 3.90
N VAL A 210 8.15 -11.48 3.16
CA VAL A 210 7.73 -10.07 3.19
C VAL A 210 6.53 -9.84 2.28
N GLY A 211 6.51 -10.45 1.09
CA GLY A 211 5.38 -10.28 0.17
C GLY A 211 5.41 -11.20 -1.04
N ILE A 212 4.27 -11.26 -1.72
CA ILE A 212 4.05 -12.02 -2.96
C ILE A 212 3.36 -11.10 -3.96
N VAL A 213 3.80 -11.16 -5.21
CA VAL A 213 3.13 -10.53 -6.34
C VAL A 213 2.99 -11.59 -7.41
N ALA A 214 1.77 -11.92 -7.82
CA ALA A 214 1.53 -12.88 -8.91
C ALA A 214 0.99 -12.16 -10.14
N TRP A 215 1.51 -12.48 -11.32
CA TRP A 215 1.09 -11.80 -12.56
C TRP A 215 1.20 -12.66 -13.81
N ASP A 216 0.56 -12.15 -14.84
CA ASP A 216 0.57 -12.65 -16.20
C ASP A 216 1.71 -11.98 -16.98
N SER A 217 2.69 -12.76 -17.43
CA SER A 217 3.83 -12.24 -18.21
C SER A 217 3.45 -11.69 -19.58
N ALA A 218 2.27 -12.07 -20.10
CA ALA A 218 1.78 -11.58 -21.40
C ALA A 218 1.17 -10.17 -21.31
N VAL A 219 0.99 -9.62 -20.09
CA VAL A 219 0.35 -8.32 -19.88
C VAL A 219 1.23 -7.43 -18.99
N SER A 220 1.89 -6.45 -19.59
CA SER A 220 2.51 -5.36 -18.84
C SER A 220 1.43 -4.57 -18.10
N ALA A 221 1.63 -4.37 -16.79
CA ALA A 221 0.63 -3.74 -15.93
C ALA A 221 1.26 -2.87 -14.82
N VAL A 222 0.41 -2.11 -14.13
CA VAL A 222 0.75 -1.43 -12.88
C VAL A 222 0.61 -2.40 -11.72
N GLU A 223 1.71 -2.75 -11.07
CA GLU A 223 1.73 -3.44 -9.78
C GLU A 223 1.26 -2.52 -8.67
N ILE A 224 0.19 -2.93 -7.98
CA ILE A 224 -0.42 -2.17 -6.89
C ILE A 224 -0.01 -2.82 -5.57
N ALA A 225 0.91 -2.22 -4.83
CA ALA A 225 1.37 -2.74 -3.55
C ALA A 225 0.81 -1.95 -2.37
N ASN A 226 0.23 -2.64 -1.39
CA ASN A 226 -0.26 -2.05 -0.15
C ASN A 226 0.72 -2.36 1.00
N PHE A 227 1.34 -1.31 1.53
CA PHE A 227 2.28 -1.36 2.65
C PHE A 227 1.69 -0.71 3.92
N GLY A 228 0.37 -0.63 4.01
CA GLY A 228 -0.35 -0.09 5.17
C GLY A 228 -0.23 -0.99 6.39
N VAL A 229 -0.05 -0.39 7.57
CA VAL A 229 0.05 -1.12 8.84
C VAL A 229 -0.84 -0.49 9.89
N SER A 230 -1.76 -1.26 10.46
CA SER A 230 -2.70 -0.74 11.45
C SER A 230 -2.00 -0.18 12.69
N GLY A 231 -2.43 1.00 13.13
CA GLY A 231 -1.97 1.64 14.37
C GLY A 231 -0.56 2.24 14.33
N VAL A 232 0.15 2.17 13.20
CA VAL A 232 1.52 2.70 13.13
C VAL A 232 1.54 4.21 12.90
N LYS A 233 2.65 4.81 13.32
CA LYS A 233 2.99 6.23 13.18
C LYS A 233 4.01 6.41 12.06
N SER A 234 4.30 7.66 11.69
CA SER A 234 5.33 7.98 10.68
C SER A 234 6.72 7.40 10.99
N SER A 235 7.09 7.28 12.27
CA SER A 235 8.39 6.74 12.70
C SER A 235 8.59 5.27 12.35
N PHE A 236 7.52 4.46 12.38
CA PHE A 236 7.55 3.07 11.96
C PHE A 236 7.89 2.95 10.48
N GLN A 237 7.22 3.77 9.67
CA GLN A 237 7.38 3.77 8.22
C GLN A 237 8.70 4.43 7.79
N ALA A 238 9.25 5.32 8.60
CA ALA A 238 10.57 5.93 8.38
C ALA A 238 11.74 5.10 8.95
N ASP A 239 11.47 3.90 9.49
CA ASP A 239 12.49 3.10 10.16
C ASP A 239 13.58 2.59 9.19
N ILE A 240 14.84 2.78 9.59
CA ILE A 240 16.07 2.38 8.90
C ILE A 240 16.93 1.41 9.73
N SER A 241 16.42 0.89 10.84
CA SER A 241 17.15 0.09 11.83
C SER A 241 17.78 -1.19 11.28
N ALA A 242 17.25 -1.71 10.16
CA ALA A 242 17.78 -2.87 9.47
C ALA A 242 17.74 -2.67 7.94
N PRO A 243 18.57 -3.40 7.15
CA PRO A 243 18.52 -3.30 5.69
C PRO A 243 17.18 -3.70 5.04
N HIS A 244 16.34 -4.44 5.77
CA HIS A 244 14.98 -4.82 5.36
C HIS A 244 13.89 -4.03 6.08
N SER A 245 14.24 -3.06 6.94
CA SER A 245 13.26 -2.20 7.63
C SER A 245 12.45 -1.39 6.60
N PRO A 246 11.25 -0.91 6.95
CA PRO A 246 10.30 -0.33 6.00
C PRO A 246 10.91 0.70 5.03
N LEU A 247 11.63 1.72 5.52
CA LEU A 247 12.17 2.77 4.66
C LEU A 247 13.30 2.25 3.75
N ASN A 248 14.15 1.38 4.26
CA ASN A 248 15.22 0.77 3.46
C ASN A 248 14.62 -0.15 2.38
N ALA A 249 13.65 -0.97 2.76
CA ALA A 249 12.92 -1.87 1.88
C ALA A 249 12.14 -1.12 0.79
N LEU A 250 11.58 0.07 1.07
CA LEU A 250 10.96 0.93 0.05
C LEU A 250 11.98 1.33 -1.04
N GLY A 251 13.21 1.65 -0.64
CA GLY A 251 14.30 1.94 -1.58
C GLY A 251 14.67 0.75 -2.45
N SER A 252 14.69 -0.45 -1.88
CA SER A 252 14.96 -1.70 -2.63
C SER A 252 13.79 -2.11 -3.53
N TYR A 253 12.55 -1.89 -3.09
CA TYR A 253 11.34 -2.12 -3.89
C TYR A 253 11.25 -1.17 -5.08
N ALA A 254 11.79 0.05 -4.93
CA ALA A 254 11.99 1.04 -5.98
C ALA A 254 10.70 1.32 -6.80
N PRO A 255 9.65 1.85 -6.16
CA PRO A 255 8.39 2.14 -6.84
C PRO A 255 8.54 3.28 -7.85
N HIS A 256 7.73 3.26 -8.91
CA HIS A 256 7.66 4.36 -9.89
C HIS A 256 6.77 5.50 -9.39
N LEU A 257 5.84 5.18 -8.47
CA LEU A 257 5.03 6.15 -7.74
C LEU A 257 4.77 5.63 -6.32
N THR A 258 4.91 6.50 -5.32
CA THR A 258 4.57 6.20 -3.92
C THR A 258 3.46 7.13 -3.44
N VAL A 259 2.37 6.58 -2.94
CA VAL A 259 1.30 7.31 -2.25
C VAL A 259 1.52 7.15 -0.75
N ILE A 260 1.63 8.26 -0.03
CA ILE A 260 1.95 8.28 1.40
C ILE A 260 0.74 8.79 2.17
N ASN A 261 0.13 7.96 3.01
CA ASN A 261 -1.00 8.33 3.87
C ASN A 261 -0.68 7.99 5.32
N LEU A 262 -0.23 9.00 6.06
CA LEU A 262 0.20 8.95 7.45
C LEU A 262 -0.24 10.23 8.16
N GLY A 263 -0.21 10.21 9.49
CA GLY A 263 -0.59 11.37 10.30
C GLY A 263 -1.75 11.09 11.25
N THR A 264 -2.61 10.10 10.96
CA THR A 264 -3.75 9.75 11.83
C THR A 264 -3.27 9.38 13.24
N ASN A 265 -2.34 8.44 13.33
CA ASN A 265 -1.83 7.96 14.62
C ASN A 265 -0.75 8.88 15.22
N ASP A 266 -0.12 9.73 14.40
CA ASP A 266 0.81 10.76 14.85
C ASP A 266 0.07 11.91 15.56
N LEU A 267 -1.14 12.27 15.08
CA LEU A 267 -2.03 13.24 15.72
C LEU A 267 -2.69 12.71 17.00
N ASN A 268 -3.02 11.41 17.02
CA ASN A 268 -3.73 10.74 18.11
C ASN A 268 -2.94 10.76 19.45
N ALA A 269 -1.62 10.66 19.36
CA ALA A 269 -0.76 10.59 20.53
C ALA A 269 0.17 11.80 20.54
N ALA A 270 0.08 12.64 21.56
CA ALA A 270 0.99 13.78 21.79
C ALA A 270 2.50 13.41 21.89
N ASP A 271 2.85 12.14 21.64
CA ASP A 271 4.19 11.57 21.70
C ASP A 271 5.01 11.74 20.42
N VAL A 272 4.39 12.11 19.28
CA VAL A 272 5.15 12.45 18.06
C VAL A 272 5.11 13.96 17.87
N PRO A 273 6.21 14.68 18.14
CA PRO A 273 6.30 16.09 17.83
C PRO A 273 6.09 16.33 16.33
N LEU A 274 5.37 17.40 15.98
CA LEU A 274 5.13 17.79 14.57
C LEU A 274 6.43 17.86 13.76
N ALA A 275 7.52 18.38 14.35
CA ALA A 275 8.82 18.42 13.69
C ALA A 275 9.36 17.02 13.36
N THR A 276 9.20 16.04 14.26
CA THR A 276 9.56 14.64 14.04
C THR A 276 8.70 14.01 12.95
N PHE A 277 7.39 14.25 12.96
CA PHE A 277 6.49 13.80 11.89
C PHE A 277 6.92 14.33 10.52
N LEU A 278 7.20 15.64 10.40
CA LEU A 278 7.64 16.25 9.14
C LEU A 278 9.01 15.72 8.68
N ALA A 279 9.94 15.46 9.61
CA ALA A 279 11.22 14.85 9.30
C ALA A 279 11.04 13.43 8.74
N ASN A 280 10.19 12.60 9.36
CA ASN A 280 9.87 11.26 8.90
C ASN A 280 9.21 11.29 7.51
N MET A 281 8.20 12.15 7.32
CA MET A 281 7.55 12.33 6.01
C MET A 281 8.55 12.78 4.94
N GLY A 282 9.44 13.72 5.27
CA GLY A 282 10.52 14.16 4.39
C GLY A 282 11.43 13.01 3.96
N ALA A 283 11.86 12.16 4.90
CA ALA A 283 12.71 11.01 4.61
C ALA A 283 12.02 9.97 3.70
N ILE A 284 10.73 9.70 3.92
CA ILE A 284 9.93 8.80 3.06
C ILE A 284 9.82 9.37 1.64
N ILE A 285 9.52 10.66 1.50
CA ILE A 285 9.43 11.34 0.20
C ILE A 285 10.77 11.29 -0.52
N ASP A 286 11.87 11.60 0.15
CA ASP A 286 13.20 11.59 -0.45
C ASP A 286 13.58 10.19 -0.94
N LYS A 287 13.29 9.14 -0.16
CA LYS A 287 13.52 7.75 -0.54
C LYS A 287 12.69 7.33 -1.75
N ALA A 288 11.39 7.67 -1.78
CA ALA A 288 10.51 7.41 -2.91
C ALA A 288 11.00 8.11 -4.19
N LYS A 289 11.45 9.37 -4.06
CA LYS A 289 11.93 10.19 -5.17
C LYS A 289 13.23 9.70 -5.80
N VAL A 290 13.96 8.78 -5.18
CA VAL A 290 15.14 8.14 -5.81
C VAL A 290 14.71 7.40 -7.09
N SER A 291 13.67 6.58 -7.01
CA SER A 291 13.22 5.72 -8.11
C SER A 291 12.01 6.26 -8.87
N GLY A 292 11.10 6.94 -8.19
CA GLY A 292 9.82 7.38 -8.75
C GLY A 292 9.42 8.79 -8.33
N ASP A 293 8.12 9.04 -8.37
CA ASP A 293 7.49 10.23 -7.78
C ASP A 293 6.76 9.87 -6.48
N ALA A 294 6.28 10.88 -5.75
CA ALA A 294 5.47 10.69 -4.56
C ALA A 294 4.23 11.59 -4.55
N ILE A 295 3.16 11.11 -3.92
CA ILE A 295 1.93 11.85 -3.59
C ILE A 295 1.73 11.75 -2.08
N ILE A 296 1.41 12.85 -1.43
CA ILE A 296 1.02 12.86 -0.01
C ILE A 296 -0.50 12.91 0.09
N LEU A 297 -1.08 12.12 0.99
CA LEU A 297 -2.49 12.24 1.37
C LEU A 297 -2.55 12.85 2.78
N TRP A 298 -3.40 13.87 2.96
CA TRP A 298 -3.85 14.27 4.28
C TRP A 298 -5.08 13.42 4.64
N PRO A 299 -5.04 12.64 5.73
CA PRO A 299 -6.10 11.69 6.04
C PRO A 299 -7.40 12.39 6.42
N SER A 300 -8.52 11.85 5.96
CA SER A 300 -9.84 12.23 6.48
C SER A 300 -10.01 11.67 7.91
N ILE A 301 -10.51 12.45 8.86
CA ILE A 301 -10.76 11.97 10.24
C ILE A 301 -12.08 12.58 10.70
N GLY A 302 -13.03 11.76 11.16
CA GLY A 302 -14.38 12.20 11.53
C GLY A 302 -14.54 12.62 13.00
N GLY A 303 -14.09 11.84 13.96
CA GLY A 303 -14.42 12.05 15.38
C GLY A 303 -13.57 13.13 16.06
N ALA A 304 -14.16 13.88 17.01
CA ALA A 304 -13.57 14.99 17.78
C ALA A 304 -12.74 14.60 19.02
N GLY A 305 -12.45 13.31 19.23
CA GLY A 305 -11.81 12.80 20.45
C GLY A 305 -10.29 12.94 20.51
N THR A 306 -9.68 12.44 21.60
CA THR A 306 -8.22 12.28 21.81
C THR A 306 -7.53 11.72 20.58
N ASN A 307 -8.19 10.79 19.89
CA ASN A 307 -7.59 10.06 18.79
C ASN A 307 -7.47 10.82 17.47
N GLY A 308 -8.13 11.97 17.32
CA GLY A 308 -8.16 12.72 16.05
C GLY A 308 -7.55 14.12 16.14
N GLY A 309 -7.06 14.55 17.30
CA GLY A 309 -6.60 15.91 17.56
C GLY A 309 -7.71 16.98 17.53
N SER A 310 -7.44 18.15 18.11
CA SER A 310 -8.34 19.31 17.97
C SER A 310 -8.35 19.83 16.53
N ASP A 311 -9.38 20.57 16.13
CA ASP A 311 -9.41 21.19 14.78
C ASP A 311 -8.24 22.17 14.57
N ALA A 312 -7.83 22.88 15.63
CA ALA A 312 -6.69 23.78 15.61
C ALA A 312 -5.36 23.03 15.39
N ASP A 313 -5.17 21.90 16.07
CA ASP A 313 -3.98 21.06 15.90
C ASP A 313 -3.93 20.45 14.50
N ARG A 314 -5.05 19.90 14.03
CA ARG A 314 -5.17 19.35 12.67
C ARG A 314 -4.85 20.40 11.62
N LEU A 315 -5.39 21.61 11.75
CA LEU A 315 -5.10 22.70 10.82
C LEU A 315 -3.61 23.06 10.82
N THR A 316 -2.97 23.08 12.00
CA THR A 316 -1.53 23.34 12.15
C THR A 316 -0.71 22.25 11.44
N TRP A 317 -0.99 20.98 11.71
CA TRP A 317 -0.32 19.84 11.10
C TRP A 317 -0.52 19.77 9.59
N LYS A 318 -1.76 19.98 9.13
CA LYS A 318 -2.12 20.02 7.70
C LYS A 318 -1.39 21.14 6.96
N THR A 319 -1.33 22.33 7.56
CA THR A 319 -0.62 23.48 7.00
C THR A 319 0.87 23.19 6.86
N ALA A 320 1.49 22.60 7.90
CA ALA A 320 2.89 22.24 7.86
C ALA A 320 3.19 21.11 6.85
N LEU A 321 2.31 20.11 6.72
CA LEU A 321 2.46 19.06 5.72
C LEU A 321 2.31 19.61 4.29
N ARG A 322 1.41 20.57 4.08
CA ARG A 322 1.29 21.28 2.80
C ARG A 322 2.54 22.07 2.46
N ALA A 323 3.15 22.76 3.44
CA ALA A 323 4.42 23.45 3.25
C ALA A 323 5.58 22.49 2.91
N LEU A 324 5.60 21.31 3.54
CA LEU A 324 6.54 20.24 3.19
C LEU A 324 6.31 19.74 1.76
N ALA A 325 5.06 19.52 1.34
CA ALA A 325 4.71 19.08 -0.01
C ALA A 325 5.23 20.07 -1.08
N VAL A 326 5.06 21.37 -0.84
CA VAL A 326 5.62 22.43 -1.70
C VAL A 326 7.15 22.36 -1.73
N THR A 327 7.80 22.32 -0.55
CA THR A 327 9.26 22.24 -0.42
C THR A 327 9.85 21.02 -1.15
N LYS A 328 9.16 19.88 -1.08
CA LYS A 328 9.58 18.63 -1.72
C LYS A 328 9.10 18.49 -3.17
N SER A 329 8.32 19.46 -3.66
CA SER A 329 7.69 19.44 -4.98
C SER A 329 6.94 18.14 -5.24
N VAL A 330 6.03 17.79 -4.34
CA VAL A 330 5.11 16.66 -4.48
C VAL A 330 3.66 17.14 -4.32
N PRO A 331 2.70 16.57 -5.07
CA PRO A 331 1.29 16.87 -4.85
C PRO A 331 0.81 16.38 -3.47
N LEU A 332 -0.17 17.10 -2.93
CA LEU A 332 -0.91 16.72 -1.72
C LEU A 332 -2.40 16.62 -2.08
N LEU A 333 -3.03 15.51 -1.73
CA LEU A 333 -4.48 15.32 -1.79
C LEU A 333 -5.06 15.44 -0.38
N ASP A 334 -6.02 16.35 -0.21
CA ASP A 334 -6.68 16.61 1.08
C ASP A 334 -7.98 15.81 1.16
N GLU A 335 -7.92 14.62 1.77
CA GLU A 335 -9.06 13.70 1.84
C GLU A 335 -10.12 14.19 2.83
N GLU A 336 -9.71 14.92 3.86
CA GLU A 336 -10.63 15.59 4.78
C GLU A 336 -11.51 16.60 4.03
N VAL A 337 -10.93 17.44 3.17
CA VAL A 337 -11.71 18.37 2.33
C VAL A 337 -12.56 17.62 1.30
N LEU A 338 -12.03 16.55 0.71
CA LEU A 338 -12.76 15.72 -0.26
C LEU A 338 -14.06 15.16 0.33
N LEU A 339 -14.06 14.77 1.61
CA LEU A 339 -15.23 14.27 2.32
C LEU A 339 -16.09 15.37 2.97
N GLY A 340 -15.89 16.64 2.58
CA GLY A 340 -16.67 17.78 3.07
C GLY A 340 -16.24 18.32 4.43
N GLY A 341 -15.03 17.99 4.87
CA GLY A 341 -14.50 18.35 6.19
C GLY A 341 -14.88 17.34 7.28
N ARG A 342 -14.35 17.55 8.49
CA ARG A 342 -14.51 16.64 9.65
C ARG A 342 -15.97 16.32 9.97
N ALA A 343 -16.83 17.33 10.05
CA ALA A 343 -18.23 17.16 10.43
C ALA A 343 -19.01 16.33 9.41
N ALA A 344 -18.81 16.60 8.11
CA ALA A 344 -19.43 15.82 7.05
C ALA A 344 -18.89 14.39 6.99
N ALA A 345 -17.57 14.23 7.14
CA ALA A 345 -16.92 12.93 7.22
C ALA A 345 -17.51 12.07 8.36
N ALA A 346 -17.68 12.65 9.55
CA ALA A 346 -18.23 11.98 10.72
C ALA A 346 -19.70 11.54 10.55
N ALA A 347 -20.50 12.31 9.79
CA ALA A 347 -21.91 12.04 9.62
C ALA A 347 -22.18 10.82 8.71
N ASP A 348 -21.50 10.75 7.57
CA ASP A 348 -21.92 9.84 6.47
C ASP A 348 -20.81 8.93 5.93
N TRP A 349 -19.55 9.20 6.26
CA TRP A 349 -18.41 8.62 5.54
C TRP A 349 -17.52 7.72 6.40
N MET A 350 -17.77 7.62 7.70
CA MET A 350 -16.88 6.97 8.66
C MET A 350 -17.56 5.79 9.38
N TYR A 351 -16.83 4.69 9.54
CA TYR A 351 -17.23 3.52 10.32
C TYR A 351 -17.08 3.76 11.81
N ASP A 352 -15.98 4.42 12.20
CA ASP A 352 -15.72 4.88 13.57
C ASP A 352 -15.17 6.32 13.53
N ALA A 353 -14.60 6.81 14.64
CA ALA A 353 -14.04 8.17 14.67
C ALA A 353 -12.88 8.40 13.67
N LEU A 354 -12.25 7.34 13.19
CA LEU A 354 -11.02 7.37 12.42
C LEU A 354 -11.16 6.74 11.04
N HIS A 355 -11.89 5.64 10.87
CA HIS A 355 -11.82 4.81 9.66
C HIS A 355 -13.00 5.03 8.73
N GLU A 356 -12.70 5.13 7.43
CA GLU A 356 -13.65 5.36 6.36
C GLU A 356 -14.55 4.14 6.09
N LEU A 357 -15.81 4.39 5.72
CA LEU A 357 -16.68 3.37 5.12
C LEU A 357 -16.25 3.08 3.67
N PRO A 358 -16.59 1.91 3.09
CA PRO A 358 -16.22 1.56 1.72
C PRO A 358 -16.59 2.61 0.65
N PRO A 359 -17.74 3.30 0.69
CA PRO A 359 -18.05 4.37 -0.26
C PRO A 359 -17.08 5.56 -0.19
N ALA A 360 -16.66 5.96 1.00
CA ALA A 360 -15.67 7.03 1.19
C ALA A 360 -14.31 6.62 0.63
N THR A 361 -13.86 5.39 0.92
CA THR A 361 -12.62 4.85 0.35
C THR A 361 -12.66 4.82 -1.18
N PHE A 362 -13.81 4.52 -1.79
CA PHE A 362 -13.98 4.57 -3.24
C PHE A 362 -13.90 5.99 -3.81
N LEU A 363 -14.50 6.98 -3.13
CA LEU A 363 -14.40 8.39 -3.52
C LEU A 363 -12.95 8.90 -3.45
N GLU A 364 -12.24 8.59 -2.36
CA GLU A 364 -10.82 8.92 -2.18
C GLU A 364 -9.95 8.26 -3.25
N ALA A 365 -10.16 6.96 -3.53
CA ALA A 365 -9.48 6.26 -4.60
C ALA A 365 -9.78 6.85 -5.98
N THR A 366 -10.99 7.33 -6.23
CA THR A 366 -11.38 7.99 -7.49
C THR A 366 -10.62 9.30 -7.68
N ALA A 367 -10.61 10.17 -6.66
CA ALA A 367 -9.84 11.41 -6.67
C ALA A 367 -8.35 11.16 -6.91
N LEU A 368 -7.78 10.16 -6.22
CA LEU A 368 -6.40 9.76 -6.38
C LEU A 368 -6.10 9.19 -7.78
N THR A 369 -6.95 8.31 -8.32
CA THR A 369 -6.78 7.79 -9.68
C THR A 369 -6.83 8.90 -10.73
N HIS A 370 -7.71 9.89 -10.58
CA HIS A 370 -7.69 11.07 -11.45
C HIS A 370 -6.36 11.81 -11.39
N LEU A 371 -5.79 11.99 -10.20
CA LEU A 371 -4.46 12.61 -10.06
C LEU A 371 -3.37 11.77 -10.74
N ILE A 372 -3.40 10.45 -10.56
CA ILE A 372 -2.45 9.49 -11.15
C ILE A 372 -2.53 9.47 -12.69
N LEU A 373 -3.73 9.65 -13.25
CA LEU A 373 -4.00 9.61 -14.68
C LEU A 373 -3.99 10.97 -15.37
N ARG A 374 -3.81 12.09 -14.64
CA ARG A 374 -3.61 13.45 -15.21
C ARG A 374 -2.22 13.59 -15.85
N VAL A 375 -1.96 12.70 -16.80
CA VAL A 375 -0.75 12.58 -17.61
C VAL A 375 -1.03 13.10 -19.01
#